data_AF-A0A2V7V429-F1
#
_entry.id   AF-A0A2V7V429-F1
#
_cell.length_a   1.000
_cell.length_b   1.000
_cell.length_c   1.000
_cell.angle_alpha   90.00
_cell.angle_beta   90.00
_cell.angle_gamma   90.00
#
_symmetry.space_group_name_H-M   'P 1'
#
loop_
_entity.id
_entity.type
_entity.pdbx_description
1 polymer ?
#
loop_
_entity_poly.entity_id
_entity_poly.type
_entity_poly.pdbx_seq_one_letter_code
_entity_poly.pdbx_strand_id
1 'polypeptide(L)'
;MVNPGVSGKVTLKLNEVPWDQALDLILKANGLGYTLEGNVIRIARLADLQREEQELRKLQEEKALAGNLEVFNKTLSYAKATEMSETVKKVALSARGTITLDPRTNTMIITDLPANIAKARDLIAELDRATPQVEIEARIVVT
;
A
#
# COMPACT_ATOMS: atom_id res chain seq x y z
N MET A 1 17.38 -23.65 12.14
CA MET A 1 18.14 -23.20 13.34
C MET A 1 17.13 -22.79 14.42
N VAL A 2 17.39 -23.09 15.70
CA VAL A 2 16.49 -22.74 16.82
C VAL A 2 17.03 -21.50 17.53
N ASN A 3 16.20 -20.49 17.73
CA ASN A 3 16.59 -19.25 18.41
C ASN A 3 16.84 -19.54 19.92
N PRO A 4 17.85 -18.95 20.59
CA PRO A 4 18.20 -19.28 22.00
C PRO A 4 17.07 -19.03 23.01
N GLY A 5 16.01 -18.32 22.63
CA GLY A 5 14.81 -18.09 23.46
C GLY A 5 13.79 -19.23 23.46
N VAL A 6 14.04 -20.32 22.73
CA VAL A 6 13.10 -21.45 22.62
C VAL A 6 13.64 -22.64 23.43
N SER A 7 13.48 -22.59 24.75
CA SER A 7 13.78 -23.69 25.67
C SER A 7 12.53 -24.05 26.47
N GLY A 8 12.08 -25.30 26.41
CA GLY A 8 10.92 -25.77 27.16
C GLY A 8 10.74 -27.29 27.03
N LYS A 9 10.21 -27.92 28.07
CA LYS A 9 9.87 -29.35 28.04
C LYS A 9 8.39 -29.49 27.68
N VAL A 10 8.10 -30.12 26.54
CA VAL A 10 6.73 -30.36 26.07
C VAL A 10 6.45 -31.86 26.16
N THR A 11 5.37 -32.23 26.84
CA THR A 11 4.88 -33.61 26.89
C THR A 11 3.59 -33.68 26.09
N LEU A 12 3.56 -34.48 25.03
CA LEU A 12 2.40 -34.62 24.14
C LEU A 12 2.11 -36.10 23.87
N LYS A 13 0.81 -36.45 23.75
CA LYS A 13 0.37 -37.77 23.30
C LYS A 13 -0.26 -37.61 21.92
N LEU A 14 0.35 -38.23 20.91
CA LEU A 14 -0.06 -38.16 19.51
C LEU A 14 -0.46 -39.56 19.06
N ASN A 15 -1.64 -39.70 18.44
CA ASN A 15 -2.12 -40.95 17.84
C ASN A 15 -2.31 -40.72 16.34
N GLU A 16 -1.53 -41.40 15.49
CA GLU A 16 -1.66 -41.39 14.02
C GLU A 16 -1.66 -39.98 13.38
N VAL A 17 -0.83 -39.06 13.90
CA VAL A 17 -0.72 -37.69 13.36
C VAL A 17 0.53 -37.54 12.49
N PRO A 18 0.43 -37.03 11.25
CA PRO A 18 1.57 -36.63 10.42
C PRO A 18 2.52 -35.66 11.14
N TRP A 19 3.82 -35.75 10.87
CA TRP A 19 4.84 -35.01 11.63
C TRP A 19 4.74 -33.49 11.47
N ASP A 20 4.28 -33.01 10.32
CA ASP A 20 4.05 -31.61 9.99
C ASP A 20 2.89 -31.03 10.81
N GLN A 21 1.80 -31.79 10.94
CA GLN A 21 0.64 -31.45 11.76
C GLN A 21 0.99 -31.50 13.26
N ALA A 22 1.76 -32.52 13.67
CA ALA A 22 2.25 -32.63 15.04
C ALA A 22 3.17 -31.45 15.40
N LEU A 23 4.06 -31.06 14.49
CA LEU A 23 4.94 -29.90 14.67
C LEU A 23 4.12 -28.60 14.77
N ASP A 24 3.17 -28.37 13.88
CA ASP A 24 2.30 -27.18 13.92
C ASP A 24 1.50 -27.08 15.23
N LEU A 25 0.97 -28.21 15.73
CA LEU A 25 0.28 -28.27 17.01
C LEU A 25 1.22 -27.93 18.18
N ILE A 26 2.44 -28.47 18.19
CA ILE A 26 3.44 -28.19 19.23
C ILE A 26 3.83 -26.71 19.21
N LEU A 27 4.01 -26.14 18.02
CA LEU A 27 4.38 -24.74 17.86
C LEU A 27 3.26 -23.82 18.36
N LYS A 28 2.01 -24.06 17.92
CA LYS A 28 0.83 -23.30 18.37
C LYS A 28 0.62 -23.37 19.88
N ALA A 29 0.74 -24.56 20.49
CA ALA A 29 0.55 -24.74 21.93
C ALA A 29 1.56 -23.94 22.78
N ASN A 30 2.75 -23.66 22.24
CA ASN A 30 3.81 -22.93 22.94
C ASN A 30 3.97 -21.48 22.45
N GLY A 31 3.04 -20.97 21.63
CA GLY A 31 3.14 -19.62 21.05
C GLY A 31 4.37 -19.44 20.16
N LEU A 32 4.86 -20.51 19.56
CA LEU A 32 5.97 -20.55 18.63
C LEU A 32 5.43 -20.56 17.20
N GLY A 33 6.23 -20.05 16.27
CA GLY A 33 6.03 -20.16 14.84
C GLY A 33 7.27 -20.71 14.17
N TYR A 34 7.13 -21.04 12.89
CA TYR A 34 8.26 -21.41 12.06
C TYR A 34 8.29 -20.57 10.79
N THR A 35 9.49 -20.30 10.27
CA THR A 35 9.70 -19.72 8.96
C THR A 35 10.58 -20.65 8.14
N LEU A 36 10.27 -20.77 6.84
CA LEU A 36 11.04 -21.58 5.91
C LEU A 36 12.04 -20.68 5.18
N GLU A 37 13.33 -20.85 5.48
CA GLU A 37 14.41 -20.17 4.78
C GLU A 37 15.12 -21.22 3.89
N GLY A 38 14.60 -21.39 2.67
CA GLY A 38 15.07 -22.40 1.73
C GLY A 38 14.83 -23.83 2.24
N ASN A 39 15.91 -24.53 2.60
CA ASN A 39 15.87 -25.92 3.12
C ASN A 39 15.97 -26.00 4.65
N VAL A 40 15.92 -24.86 5.36
CA VAL A 40 16.06 -24.82 6.81
C VAL A 40 14.79 -24.26 7.44
N ILE A 41 14.25 -25.00 8.41
CA ILE A 41 13.16 -24.53 9.25
C ILE A 41 13.76 -23.75 10.42
N ARG A 42 13.38 -22.48 10.54
CA ARG A 42 13.70 -21.62 11.69
C ARG A 42 12.49 -21.59 12.61
N ILE A 43 12.69 -21.95 13.89
CA ILE A 43 11.64 -21.92 14.91
C ILE A 43 11.94 -20.77 15.87
N ALA A 44 10.95 -19.91 16.09
CA ALA A 44 11.04 -18.75 16.97
C ALA A 44 9.68 -18.48 17.65
N ARG A 45 9.66 -17.60 18.65
CA ARG A 45 8.39 -17.18 19.26
C ARG A 45 7.60 -16.36 18.25
N LEU A 46 6.29 -16.52 18.25
CA LEU A 46 5.41 -15.77 17.35
C LEU A 46 5.59 -14.25 17.54
N ALA A 47 5.79 -13.80 18.78
CA ALA A 47 6.04 -12.40 19.09
C ALA A 47 7.34 -11.85 18.46
N ASP A 48 8.40 -12.68 18.39
CA ASP A 48 9.67 -12.27 17.79
C ASP A 48 9.55 -12.22 16.27
N LEU A 49 8.87 -13.21 15.66
CA LEU A 49 8.57 -13.22 14.23
C LEU A 49 7.70 -12.02 13.81
N GLN A 50 6.68 -11.69 14.60
CA GLN A 50 5.82 -10.53 14.36
C GLN A 50 6.59 -9.21 14.50
N ARG A 51 7.48 -9.08 15.49
CA ARG A 51 8.34 -7.88 15.60
C ARG A 51 9.28 -7.75 14.42
N GLU A 52 10.00 -8.80 14.04
CA GLU A 52 10.91 -8.78 12.90
C GLU A 52 10.16 -8.37 11.62
N GLU A 53 8.98 -8.94 11.37
CA GLU A 53 8.17 -8.57 10.21
C GLU A 53 7.74 -7.09 10.27
N GLN A 54 7.32 -6.59 11.43
CA GLN A 54 6.98 -5.18 11.61
C GLN A 54 8.19 -4.25 11.42
N GLU A 55 9.37 -4.62 11.92
CA GLU A 55 10.60 -3.86 11.75
C GLU A 55 11.04 -3.85 10.29
N LEU A 56 10.97 -4.98 9.60
CA LEU A 56 11.22 -5.08 8.16
C LEU A 56 10.27 -4.19 7.36
N ARG A 57 8.96 -4.23 7.66
CA ARG A 57 7.96 -3.36 7.02
C ARG A 57 8.26 -1.89 7.27
N LYS A 58 8.53 -1.50 8.52
CA LYS A 58 8.92 -0.12 8.86
C LYS A 58 10.17 0.32 8.13
N LEU A 59 11.20 -0.51 8.08
CA LEU A 59 12.44 -0.21 7.37
C LEU A 59 12.19 -0.04 5.86
N GLN A 60 11.31 -0.85 5.28
CA GLN A 60 10.90 -0.71 3.88
C GLN A 60 10.11 0.58 3.64
N GLU A 61 9.17 0.91 4.52
CA GLU A 61 8.41 2.16 4.47
C GLU A 61 9.32 3.38 4.60
N GLU A 62 10.25 3.36 5.55
CA GLU A 62 11.24 4.42 5.75
C GLU A 62 12.13 4.57 4.52
N LYS A 63 12.59 3.47 3.92
CA LYS A 63 13.36 3.52 2.66
C LYS A 63 12.54 4.04 1.49
N ALA A 64 11.26 3.66 1.39
CA ALA A 64 10.37 4.18 0.36
C ALA A 64 10.10 5.68 0.52
N LEU A 65 10.03 6.15 1.77
CA LEU A 65 9.89 7.56 2.12
C LEU A 65 11.23 8.32 2.04
N ALA A 66 12.36 7.63 2.10
CA ALA A 66 13.71 8.15 1.97
C ALA A 66 14.03 8.42 0.48
N GLY A 67 13.38 9.43 -0.07
CA GLY A 67 13.73 10.00 -1.37
C GLY A 67 13.70 11.52 -1.30
N ASN A 68 14.39 12.14 -2.25
CA ASN A 68 14.28 13.59 -2.43
C ASN A 68 12.90 13.91 -2.99
N LEU A 69 12.26 14.95 -2.46
CA LEU A 69 11.00 15.44 -2.98
C LEU A 69 11.29 16.25 -4.24
N GLU A 70 10.53 15.99 -5.30
CA GLU A 70 10.56 16.75 -6.53
C GLU A 70 9.29 17.56 -6.67
N VAL A 71 9.35 18.63 -7.47
CA VAL A 71 8.20 19.51 -7.74
C VAL A 71 7.79 19.34 -9.20
N PHE A 72 6.52 19.04 -9.41
CA PHE A 72 5.91 18.89 -10.73
C PHE A 72 4.75 19.86 -10.88
N ASN A 73 4.72 20.61 -11.99
CA ASN A 73 3.61 21.51 -12.32
C ASN A 73 2.86 21.01 -13.55
N LYS A 74 1.53 21.08 -13.51
CA LYS A 74 0.66 20.71 -14.64
C LYS A 74 -0.55 21.64 -14.71
N THR A 75 -0.70 22.31 -15.84
CA THR A 75 -1.90 23.05 -16.19
C THR A 75 -2.97 22.09 -16.73
N LEU A 76 -4.20 22.25 -16.24
CA LEU A 76 -5.35 21.44 -16.65
C LEU A 76 -6.16 22.17 -17.72
N SER A 77 -6.63 21.42 -18.72
CA SER A 77 -7.30 21.99 -19.90
C SER A 77 -8.82 21.82 -19.89
N TYR A 78 -9.33 20.75 -19.29
CA TYR A 78 -10.75 20.41 -19.28
C TYR A 78 -11.32 20.41 -17.86
N ALA A 79 -10.61 19.78 -16.92
CA ALA A 79 -11.05 19.66 -15.54
C ALA A 79 -10.60 20.86 -14.68
N LYS A 80 -11.37 21.15 -13.62
CA LYS A 80 -11.01 22.18 -12.63
C LYS A 80 -10.00 21.63 -11.63
N ALA A 81 -8.91 22.36 -11.42
CA ALA A 81 -7.84 21.99 -10.48
C ALA A 81 -8.36 21.77 -9.04
N THR A 82 -9.36 22.55 -8.62
CA THR A 82 -9.99 22.41 -7.29
C THR A 82 -10.65 21.05 -7.09
N GLU A 83 -11.39 20.56 -8.07
CA GLU A 83 -12.13 19.29 -8.01
C GLU A 83 -11.18 18.09 -8.13
N MET A 84 -10.12 18.21 -8.92
CA MET A 84 -9.13 17.14 -9.08
C MET A 84 -8.16 17.00 -7.91
N SER A 85 -7.88 18.11 -7.20
CA SER A 85 -6.86 18.13 -6.14
C SER A 85 -7.08 17.07 -5.06
N GLU A 86 -8.31 16.87 -4.61
CA GLU A 86 -8.63 15.90 -3.56
C GLU A 86 -8.43 14.46 -4.04
N THR A 87 -8.87 14.16 -5.26
CA THR A 87 -8.73 12.82 -5.86
C THR A 87 -7.27 12.48 -6.05
N VAL A 88 -6.48 13.39 -6.63
CA VAL A 88 -5.05 13.18 -6.86
C VAL A 88 -4.31 13.02 -5.53
N LYS A 89 -4.64 13.83 -4.51
CA LYS A 89 -4.02 13.71 -3.18
C LYS A 89 -4.31 12.38 -2.49
N LYS A 90 -5.51 11.84 -2.63
CA LYS A 90 -5.91 10.56 -2.00
C LYS A 90 -5.34 9.35 -2.73
N VAL A 91 -5.25 9.39 -4.05
CA VAL A 91 -4.95 8.20 -4.87
C VAL A 91 -3.47 8.11 -5.25
N ALA A 92 -2.82 9.24 -5.52
CA ALA A 92 -1.51 9.25 -6.16
C ALA A 92 -0.36 9.68 -5.25
N LEU A 93 -0.62 10.43 -4.17
CA LEU A 93 0.44 11.01 -3.33
C LEU A 93 0.78 10.20 -2.08
N SER A 94 2.02 10.32 -1.62
CA SER A 94 2.47 9.81 -0.32
C SER A 94 1.99 10.68 0.84
N ALA A 95 2.18 10.18 2.06
CA ALA A 95 1.94 10.94 3.28
C ALA A 95 2.74 12.26 3.36
N ARG A 96 3.87 12.37 2.64
CA ARG A 96 4.70 13.58 2.57
C ARG A 96 4.32 14.50 1.41
N GLY A 97 3.45 14.04 0.50
CA GLY A 97 3.10 14.75 -0.71
C GLY A 97 2.19 15.94 -0.45
N THR A 98 2.45 17.07 -1.13
CA THR A 98 1.61 18.27 -1.07
C THR A 98 1.13 18.69 -2.44
N ILE A 99 -0.07 19.28 -2.49
CA ILE A 99 -0.63 19.90 -3.70
C ILE A 99 -0.92 21.36 -3.37
N THR A 100 -0.42 22.24 -4.21
CA THR A 100 -0.76 23.66 -4.24
C THR A 100 -1.45 23.98 -5.55
N LEU A 101 -2.53 24.74 -5.48
CA LEU A 101 -3.33 25.11 -6.65
C LEU A 101 -3.10 26.58 -6.96
N ASP A 102 -2.93 26.91 -8.24
CA ASP A 102 -3.03 28.28 -8.75
C ASP A 102 -4.34 28.41 -9.55
N PRO A 103 -5.40 29.00 -8.96
CA PRO A 103 -6.69 29.17 -9.63
C PRO A 103 -6.65 30.08 -10.85
N ARG A 104 -5.72 31.04 -10.89
CA ARG A 104 -5.63 32.02 -11.99
C ARG A 104 -5.18 31.36 -13.29
N THR A 105 -4.33 30.34 -13.18
CA THR A 105 -3.78 29.61 -14.33
C THR A 105 -4.32 28.19 -14.46
N ASN A 106 -5.26 27.77 -13.60
CA ASN A 106 -5.75 26.39 -13.48
C ASN A 106 -4.60 25.37 -13.42
N THR A 107 -3.54 25.70 -12.68
CA THR A 107 -2.33 24.90 -12.56
C THR A 107 -2.26 24.21 -11.21
N MET A 108 -1.92 22.91 -11.23
CA MET A 108 -1.61 22.13 -10.03
C MET A 108 -0.09 21.99 -9.88
N ILE A 109 0.40 22.32 -8.70
CA ILE A 109 1.80 22.15 -8.29
C ILE A 109 1.83 21.03 -7.27
N ILE A 110 2.48 19.93 -7.63
CA ILE A 110 2.56 18.69 -6.85
C ILE A 110 3.99 18.53 -6.37
N THR A 111 4.18 18.32 -5.07
CA THR A 111 5.49 18.03 -4.49
C THR A 111 5.45 16.65 -3.84
N ASP A 112 6.20 15.68 -4.37
CA ASP A 112 6.26 14.32 -3.83
C ASP A 112 7.50 13.57 -4.35
N LEU A 113 7.62 12.30 -4.01
CA LEU A 113 8.61 11.38 -4.56
C LEU A 113 8.40 11.19 -6.07
N PRO A 114 9.47 11.00 -6.86
CA PRO A 114 9.39 10.87 -8.32
C PRO A 114 8.42 9.76 -8.79
N ALA A 115 8.38 8.64 -8.07
CA ALA A 115 7.48 7.53 -8.37
C ALA A 115 6.00 7.90 -8.21
N ASN A 116 5.66 8.73 -7.24
CA ASN A 116 4.29 9.18 -7.00
C ASN A 116 3.89 10.32 -7.94
N ILE A 117 4.85 11.19 -8.29
CA ILE A 117 4.65 12.19 -9.34
C ILE A 117 4.31 11.53 -10.68
N ALA A 118 5.00 10.45 -11.05
CA ALA A 118 4.69 9.71 -12.27
C ALA A 118 3.24 9.17 -12.24
N LYS A 119 2.83 8.55 -11.13
CA LYS A 119 1.43 8.09 -10.94
C LYS A 119 0.43 9.24 -11.01
N ALA A 120 0.72 10.36 -10.36
CA ALA A 120 -0.15 11.54 -10.36
C ALA A 120 -0.29 12.12 -11.76
N ARG A 121 0.80 12.21 -12.52
CA ARG A 121 0.79 12.67 -13.92
C ARG A 121 -0.09 11.78 -14.79
N ASP A 122 0.04 10.47 -14.66
CA ASP A 122 -0.69 9.52 -15.50
C ASP A 122 -2.19 9.56 -15.16
N LEU A 123 -2.54 9.64 -13.86
CA LEU A 123 -3.91 9.84 -13.39
C LEU A 123 -4.50 11.16 -13.90
N ILE A 124 -3.73 12.24 -13.86
CA ILE A 124 -4.18 13.55 -14.36
C ILE A 124 -4.45 13.48 -15.86
N ALA A 125 -3.60 12.81 -16.64
CA ALA A 125 -3.80 12.65 -18.08
C ALA A 125 -5.04 11.80 -18.41
N GLU A 126 -5.41 10.87 -17.54
CA GLU A 126 -6.62 10.06 -17.71
C GLU A 126 -7.89 10.85 -17.38
N LEU A 127 -7.86 11.67 -16.33
CA LEU A 127 -9.02 12.42 -15.84
C LEU A 127 -9.24 13.76 -16.54
N ASP A 128 -8.19 14.44 -17.02
CA ASP A 128 -8.28 15.71 -17.73
C ASP A 128 -8.67 15.49 -19.20
N ARG A 129 -9.89 14.98 -19.42
CA ARG A 129 -10.47 14.74 -20.74
C ARG A 129 -11.73 15.56 -20.95
N ALA A 130 -12.01 15.89 -22.20
CA ALA A 130 -13.25 16.57 -22.58
C ALA A 130 -14.46 15.71 -22.20
N THR A 131 -15.47 16.33 -21.59
CA THR A 131 -16.74 15.67 -21.32
C THR A 131 -17.49 15.44 -22.62
N PRO A 132 -18.03 14.23 -22.88
CA PRO A 132 -18.85 13.98 -24.06
C PRO A 132 -20.14 14.80 -23.96
N GLN A 133 -20.48 15.53 -25.02
CA GLN A 133 -21.76 16.23 -25.11
C GLN A 133 -22.86 15.25 -25.52
N VAL A 134 -24.00 15.31 -24.84
CA VAL A 134 -25.22 14.55 -25.19
C VAL A 134 -26.32 15.54 -25.57
N GLU A 135 -26.94 15.32 -26.73
CA GLU A 135 -28.11 16.06 -27.17
C GLU A 135 -29.37 15.34 -26.68
N ILE A 136 -30.28 16.07 -26.04
CA ILE A 136 -31.54 15.53 -25.51
C ILE A 136 -32.67 16.14 -26.34
N GLU A 137 -33.23 15.36 -27.27
CA GLU A 137 -34.47 15.73 -27.97
C GLU A 137 -35.68 15.23 -27.20
N ALA A 138 -36.59 16.14 -26.84
CA ALA A 138 -37.90 15.81 -26.28
C ALA A 138 -38.99 16.15 -27.30
N ARG A 139 -39.75 15.16 -27.74
CA ARG A 139 -40.90 15.35 -28.64
C ARG A 139 -42.19 15.34 -27.83
N ILE A 140 -42.87 16.48 -27.77
CA ILE A 140 -44.18 16.60 -27.11
C ILE A 140 -45.27 16.32 -28.14
N VAL A 141 -46.20 15.42 -27.83
CA VAL A 141 -47.43 15.18 -28.61
C VAL A 141 -48.59 15.76 -27.82
N VAL A 142 -49.35 16.67 -28.44
CA VAL A 142 -50.56 17.27 -27.84
C VAL A 142 -51.78 16.67 -28.55
N THR A 143 -52.77 16.22 -27.77
CA THR A 143 -54.01 15.61 -28.23
C THR A 143 -55.10 16.67 -28.47
#